data_AF-A0A958DG25-F1
#
_entry.id   AF-A0A958DG25-F1
#
_cell.length_a   1.000
_cell.length_b   1.000
_cell.length_c   1.000
_cell.angle_alpha   90.00
_cell.angle_beta   90.00
_cell.angle_gamma   90.00
#
_symmetry.space_group_name_H-M   'P 1'
#
loop_
_entity.id
_entity.type
_entity.pdbx_description
1 polymer ?
#
loop_
_entity_poly.entity_id
_entity_poly.type
_entity_poly.pdbx_seq_one_letter_code
_entity_poly.pdbx_strand_id
1 'polypeptide(L)'
;MTTNRRFFLKSLGGVVALSWMDLRQLAAQELHGNAATDDAVRIIIPRSYVPPADLSENYFRKRLTRAILDFLEAHYRDKPMPVWHRRFGEVDLEKRVYNITYWLLRSVQEQRRIYPVDPIWVMAQMMKESYFYEFAVSSSLAVGICQFIQPTAEAYNMLCAGRRPDHGQPPYRQYHLAGKVAEYYQLRDEQRSYRRNNRPAKRFSLEETLQIIRSGNADQYREA
;
A
#
# COMPACT_ATOMS: atom_id res chain seq x y z
N MET A 1 19.07 -25.45 4.49
CA MET A 1 18.19 -24.29 4.19
C MET A 1 19.07 -23.11 3.78
N THR A 2 18.93 -22.58 2.56
CA THR A 2 19.70 -21.40 2.12
C THR A 2 18.75 -20.25 1.81
N THR A 3 18.60 -19.33 2.76
CA THR A 3 17.74 -18.14 2.66
C THR A 3 18.55 -16.97 2.10
N ASN A 4 18.09 -16.42 0.98
CA ASN A 4 18.71 -15.26 0.33
C ASN A 4 18.20 -13.97 0.99
N ARG A 5 19.08 -13.20 1.65
CA ARG A 5 18.75 -11.93 2.37
C ARG A 5 17.97 -10.92 1.51
N ARG A 6 18.17 -10.93 0.18
CA ARG A 6 17.47 -10.01 -0.75
C ARG A 6 16.01 -10.38 -1.03
N PHE A 7 15.61 -11.64 -0.81
CA PHE A 7 14.22 -12.07 -0.98
C PHE A 7 13.38 -11.83 0.28
N PHE A 8 13.97 -11.97 1.46
CA PHE A 8 13.30 -11.68 2.74
C PHE A 8 12.84 -10.21 2.82
N LEU A 9 13.68 -9.26 2.39
CA LEU A 9 13.32 -7.83 2.36
C LEU A 9 12.23 -7.48 1.33
N LYS A 10 12.05 -8.28 0.26
CA LYS A 10 11.00 -8.05 -0.76
C LYS A 10 9.69 -8.76 -0.45
N SER A 11 9.70 -9.86 0.31
CA SER A 11 8.49 -10.58 0.74
C SER A 11 8.00 -10.20 2.14
N LEU A 12 8.81 -9.51 2.95
CA LEU A 12 8.40 -8.94 4.24
C LEU A 12 8.33 -7.42 4.29
N GLY A 13 8.76 -6.72 3.22
CA GLY A 13 8.79 -5.26 3.15
C GLY A 13 7.42 -4.56 3.13
N GLY A 14 6.30 -5.31 3.16
CA GLY A 14 4.96 -4.75 3.18
C GLY A 14 4.10 -5.12 4.39
N VAL A 15 4.54 -6.00 5.31
CA VAL A 15 3.62 -6.57 6.31
C VAL A 15 4.01 -6.38 7.80
N VAL A 16 5.24 -6.02 8.20
CA VAL A 16 5.56 -6.06 9.66
C VAL A 16 6.33 -4.88 10.29
N ALA A 17 6.92 -3.91 9.57
CA ALA A 17 7.91 -3.01 10.23
C ALA A 17 7.74 -1.49 10.04
N LEU A 18 6.51 -0.98 9.96
CA LEU A 18 6.23 0.44 10.23
C LEU A 18 5.17 0.53 11.34
N SER A 19 5.67 0.89 12.52
CA SER A 19 5.01 1.33 13.75
C SER A 19 3.49 1.12 13.87
N TRP A 20 3.10 -0.06 14.36
CA TRP A 20 1.83 -0.21 15.09
C TRP A 20 1.81 0.61 16.40
N MET A 21 2.94 1.20 16.80
CA MET A 21 3.08 2.04 18.00
C MET A 21 2.65 3.49 17.80
N ASP A 22 2.77 4.08 16.59
CA ASP A 22 2.46 5.50 16.40
C ASP A 22 0.96 5.77 16.21
N LEU A 23 0.22 4.84 15.59
CA LEU A 23 -1.24 4.94 15.45
C LEU A 23 -1.97 4.92 16.81
N ARG A 24 -1.38 4.28 17.83
CA ARG A 24 -1.91 4.23 19.19
C ARG A 24 -1.71 5.55 19.95
N GLN A 25 -0.59 6.23 19.71
CA GLN A 25 -0.30 7.52 20.36
C GLN A 25 -1.20 8.64 19.84
N LEU A 26 -1.61 8.62 18.57
CA LEU A 26 -2.54 9.61 17.99
C LEU A 26 -3.94 9.57 18.60
N ALA A 27 -4.41 8.39 18.99
CA ALA A 27 -5.73 8.23 19.61
C ALA A 27 -5.72 8.65 21.09
N ALA A 28 -4.56 8.59 21.74
CA ALA A 28 -4.43 8.75 23.19
C ALA A 28 -4.43 10.21 23.67
N GLN A 29 -4.25 11.20 22.77
CA GLN A 29 -3.87 12.54 23.21
C GLN A 29 -5.02 13.54 23.46
N GLU A 30 -6.30 13.19 23.22
CA GLU A 30 -7.41 14.16 23.38
C GLU A 30 -8.71 13.67 24.05
N LEU A 31 -8.74 12.54 24.77
CA LEU A 31 -9.98 12.09 25.42
C LEU A 31 -9.79 11.75 26.90
N HIS A 32 -9.60 12.79 27.73
CA HIS A 32 -9.95 12.70 29.15
C HIS A 32 -11.48 12.74 29.30
N GLY A 33 -12.09 11.56 29.43
CA GLY A 33 -13.52 11.43 29.73
C GLY A 33 -13.96 9.97 29.75
N ASN A 34 -13.82 9.34 30.92
CA ASN A 34 -14.36 8.05 31.36
C ASN A 34 -15.32 7.32 30.40
N ALA A 35 -14.80 6.32 29.68
CA ALA A 35 -15.46 5.04 29.44
C ALA A 35 -14.41 4.03 28.97
N ALA A 36 -13.94 3.19 29.89
CA ALA A 36 -13.10 2.06 29.56
C ALA A 36 -13.93 1.04 28.78
N THR A 37 -13.85 1.06 27.45
CA THR A 37 -13.82 -0.12 26.57
C THR A 37 -13.56 0.32 25.13
N ASP A 38 -12.59 -0.33 24.49
CA ASP A 38 -12.46 -0.48 23.02
C ASP A 38 -11.52 0.45 22.22
N ASP A 39 -10.27 0.64 22.70
CA ASP A 39 -9.17 1.36 22.01
C ASP A 39 -8.54 0.61 20.80
N ALA A 40 -9.20 -0.40 20.24
CA ALA A 40 -8.67 -1.17 19.12
C ALA A 40 -9.37 -0.81 17.80
N VAL A 41 -8.59 -0.40 16.79
CA VAL A 41 -9.09 -0.31 15.41
C VAL A 41 -9.56 -1.70 14.98
N ARG A 42 -10.86 -1.85 14.70
CA ARG A 42 -11.46 -3.12 14.32
C ARG A 42 -11.51 -3.22 12.80
N ILE A 43 -10.93 -4.26 12.21
CA ILE A 43 -10.98 -4.48 10.75
C ILE A 43 -12.43 -4.68 10.30
N ILE A 44 -13.14 -5.55 11.02
CA ILE A 44 -14.56 -5.83 10.82
C ILE A 44 -15.29 -5.33 12.06
N ILE A 45 -16.26 -4.48 11.81
CA ILE A 45 -17.11 -3.91 12.83
C ILE A 45 -18.34 -4.83 13.03
N PRO A 46 -18.80 -5.09 14.27
CA PRO A 46 -20.05 -5.82 14.47
C PRO A 46 -21.21 -5.18 13.71
N ARG A 47 -22.14 -5.96 13.14
CA ARG A 47 -23.32 -5.38 12.45
C ARG A 47 -24.14 -4.45 13.35
N SER A 48 -24.14 -4.73 14.66
CA SER A 48 -24.75 -3.95 15.73
C SER A 48 -24.03 -2.66 16.09
N TYR A 49 -22.78 -2.47 15.63
CA TYR A 49 -22.06 -1.22 15.86
C TYR A 49 -22.76 -0.09 15.14
N VAL A 50 -23.27 0.85 15.92
CA VAL A 50 -23.75 2.11 15.41
C VAL A 50 -22.57 3.07 15.49
N PRO A 51 -22.08 3.63 14.36
CA PRO A 51 -21.12 4.72 14.41
C PRO A 51 -21.65 5.79 15.37
N PRO A 52 -20.80 6.45 16.17
CA PRO A 52 -21.26 7.37 17.22
C PRO A 52 -22.38 8.28 16.72
N ALA A 53 -23.60 8.06 17.23
CA ALA A 53 -24.82 8.67 16.72
C ALA A 53 -24.85 10.19 16.93
N ASP A 54 -24.03 10.70 17.84
CA ASP A 54 -24.02 12.09 18.29
C ASP A 54 -23.02 13.01 17.58
N LEU A 55 -22.33 12.51 16.57
CA LEU A 55 -21.41 13.32 15.79
C LEU A 55 -21.96 13.42 14.38
N SER A 56 -22.44 14.62 13.99
CA SER A 56 -22.84 14.88 12.61
C SER A 56 -21.79 14.27 11.66
N GLU A 57 -22.21 13.67 10.54
CA GLU A 57 -21.29 13.07 9.56
C GLU A 57 -20.13 14.02 9.22
N ASN A 58 -20.43 15.32 9.17
CA ASN A 58 -19.47 16.41 9.02
C ASN A 58 -18.44 16.50 10.15
N TYR A 59 -18.83 16.32 11.41
CA TYR A 59 -17.93 16.31 12.56
C TYR A 59 -17.02 15.08 12.53
N PHE A 60 -17.56 13.88 12.31
CA PHE A 60 -16.73 12.68 12.21
C PHE A 60 -15.74 12.78 11.05
N ARG A 61 -16.20 13.26 9.88
CA ARG A 61 -15.34 13.55 8.72
C ARG A 61 -14.20 14.49 9.09
N LYS A 62 -14.51 15.64 9.70
CA LYS A 62 -13.49 16.62 10.12
C LYS A 62 -12.48 16.02 11.09
N ARG A 63 -12.93 15.25 12.09
CA ARG A 63 -12.06 14.59 13.06
C ARG A 63 -11.14 13.57 12.42
N LEU A 64 -11.69 12.69 11.57
CA LEU A 64 -10.88 11.67 10.89
C LEU A 64 -9.88 12.30 9.92
N THR A 65 -10.29 13.32 9.16
CA THR A 65 -9.37 14.09 8.32
C THR A 65 -8.26 14.71 9.16
N ARG A 66 -8.59 15.39 10.26
CA ARG A 66 -7.61 16.05 11.12
C ARG A 66 -6.62 15.06 11.73
N ALA A 67 -7.10 13.94 12.27
CA ALA A 67 -6.24 12.90 12.85
C ALA A 67 -5.23 12.34 11.84
N ILE A 68 -5.64 12.14 10.58
CA ILE A 68 -4.75 11.68 9.51
C ILE A 68 -3.72 12.75 9.14
N LEU A 69 -4.12 14.01 9.04
CA LEU A 69 -3.21 15.11 8.72
C LEU A 69 -2.19 15.33 9.84
N ASP A 70 -2.63 15.30 11.10
CA ASP A 70 -1.74 15.42 12.27
C ASP A 70 -0.73 14.28 12.32
N PHE A 71 -1.14 13.05 11.98
CA PHE A 71 -0.21 11.94 11.84
C PHE A 71 0.85 12.19 10.77
N LEU A 72 0.41 12.56 9.56
CA LEU A 72 1.32 12.77 8.44
C LEU A 72 2.27 13.94 8.71
N GLU A 73 1.79 15.00 9.35
CA GLU A 73 2.63 16.11 9.77
C GLU A 73 3.65 15.67 10.81
N ALA A 74 3.21 15.03 11.91
CA ALA A 74 4.11 14.58 12.98
C ALA A 74 5.24 13.66 12.48
N HIS A 75 4.94 12.84 11.46
CA HIS A 75 5.91 11.88 10.94
C HIS A 75 6.71 12.44 9.77
N TYR A 76 6.13 13.27 8.91
CA TYR A 76 6.69 13.67 7.61
C TYR A 76 6.86 15.19 7.43
N ARG A 77 6.84 15.97 8.51
CA ARG A 77 7.19 17.40 8.50
C ARG A 77 8.59 17.63 7.92
N ASP A 78 9.58 16.90 8.43
CA ASP A 78 11.00 17.12 8.08
C ASP A 78 11.59 16.06 7.14
N LYS A 79 10.79 15.07 6.74
CA LYS A 79 11.22 13.97 5.86
C LYS A 79 10.26 13.80 4.67
N PRO A 80 10.76 13.41 3.49
CA PRO A 80 9.89 13.20 2.33
C PRO A 80 8.90 12.06 2.60
N MET A 81 7.63 12.30 2.27
CA MET A 81 6.59 11.28 2.28
C MET A 81 6.86 10.25 1.18
N PRO A 82 6.63 8.95 1.45
CA PRO A 82 6.66 7.93 0.41
C PRO A 82 5.64 8.24 -0.67
N VAL A 83 5.91 7.76 -1.89
CA VAL A 83 5.12 8.02 -3.11
C VAL A 83 5.18 9.47 -3.62
N TRP A 84 5.01 10.46 -2.74
CA TRP A 84 5.07 11.87 -3.10
C TRP A 84 6.49 12.38 -3.37
N HIS A 85 7.49 11.83 -2.67
CA HIS A 85 8.88 12.31 -2.69
C HIS A 85 9.01 13.79 -2.30
N ARG A 86 8.08 14.29 -1.50
CA ARG A 86 7.97 15.66 -1.00
C ARG A 86 7.63 15.66 0.49
N ARG A 87 8.00 16.69 1.22
CA ARG A 87 7.65 16.87 2.64
C ARG A 87 6.16 17.15 2.79
N PHE A 88 5.62 16.95 3.98
CA PHE A 88 4.19 17.18 4.27
C PHE A 88 3.72 18.58 3.82
N GLY A 89 4.44 19.64 4.19
CA GLY A 89 4.08 21.03 3.86
C GLY A 89 4.17 21.40 2.38
N GLU A 90 4.73 20.53 1.53
CA GLU A 90 4.88 20.77 0.08
C GLU A 90 3.75 20.12 -0.74
N VAL A 91 2.81 19.43 -0.07
CA VAL A 91 1.70 18.71 -0.70
C VAL A 91 0.38 19.22 -0.11
N ASP A 92 -0.55 19.64 -0.99
CA ASP A 92 -1.92 19.96 -0.58
C ASP A 92 -2.70 18.67 -0.29
N LEU A 93 -2.51 18.14 0.93
CA LEU A 93 -3.18 16.93 1.43
C LEU A 93 -4.52 17.21 2.10
N GLU A 94 -4.73 18.41 2.64
CA GLU A 94 -5.93 18.71 3.43
C GLU A 94 -7.21 18.47 2.64
N LYS A 95 -7.31 19.09 1.46
CA LYS A 95 -8.48 18.91 0.57
C LYS A 95 -8.62 17.47 0.07
N ARG A 96 -7.50 16.80 -0.20
CA ARG A 96 -7.48 15.42 -0.71
C ARG A 96 -8.02 14.47 0.34
N VAL A 97 -7.41 14.46 1.53
CA VAL A 97 -7.81 13.61 2.65
C VAL A 97 -9.25 13.90 3.05
N TYR A 98 -9.68 15.17 3.05
CA TYR A 98 -11.08 15.53 3.33
C TYR A 98 -12.07 14.93 2.32
N ASN A 99 -11.77 15.04 1.02
CA ASN A 99 -12.61 14.48 -0.04
C ASN A 99 -12.63 12.94 -0.01
N ILE A 100 -11.48 12.31 0.24
CA ILE A 100 -11.35 10.85 0.40
C ILE A 100 -12.21 10.39 1.58
N THR A 101 -12.12 11.09 2.72
CA THR A 101 -12.91 10.78 3.92
C THR A 101 -14.41 10.86 3.62
N TYR A 102 -14.86 11.88 2.89
CA TYR A 102 -16.27 11.99 2.47
C TYR A 102 -16.74 10.78 1.66
N TRP A 103 -16.02 10.42 0.59
CA TRP A 103 -16.40 9.29 -0.27
C TRP A 103 -16.34 7.96 0.46
N LEU A 104 -15.37 7.80 1.36
CA LEU A 104 -15.24 6.61 2.19
C LEU A 104 -16.43 6.44 3.14
N LEU A 105 -16.79 7.48 3.91
CA LEU A 105 -17.89 7.39 4.87
C LEU A 105 -19.20 7.05 4.17
N ARG A 106 -19.47 7.71 3.04
CA ARG A 106 -20.62 7.43 2.20
C ARG A 106 -20.62 5.98 1.71
N SER A 107 -19.49 5.49 1.22
CA SER A 107 -19.35 4.11 0.72
C SER A 107 -19.54 3.07 1.83
N VAL A 108 -18.96 3.30 3.02
CA VAL A 108 -19.14 2.44 4.20
C VAL A 108 -20.60 2.40 4.61
N GLN A 109 -21.30 3.53 4.58
CA GLN A 109 -22.73 3.60 4.91
C GLN A 109 -23.60 2.86 3.88
N GLU A 110 -23.38 3.09 2.59
CA GLU A 110 -24.12 2.45 1.50
C GLU A 110 -23.90 0.93 1.48
N GLN A 111 -22.68 0.47 1.76
CA GLN A 111 -22.29 -0.94 1.70
C GLN A 111 -22.34 -1.68 3.05
N ARG A 112 -22.81 -1.02 4.12
CA ARG A 112 -22.85 -1.57 5.48
C ARG A 112 -23.56 -2.92 5.59
N ARG A 113 -24.55 -3.16 4.72
CA ARG A 113 -25.30 -4.43 4.66
C ARG A 113 -24.46 -5.61 4.17
N ILE A 114 -23.47 -5.35 3.30
CA ILE A 114 -22.61 -6.38 2.72
C ILE A 114 -21.43 -6.63 3.66
N TYR A 115 -20.66 -5.59 4.00
CA TYR A 115 -19.52 -5.67 4.92
C TYR A 115 -19.45 -4.42 5.81
N PRO A 116 -19.71 -4.54 7.13
CA PRO A 116 -19.47 -3.46 8.07
C PRO A 116 -17.97 -3.31 8.34
N VAL A 117 -17.34 -2.35 7.67
CA VAL A 117 -15.91 -2.05 7.80
C VAL A 117 -15.71 -0.74 8.55
N ASP A 118 -14.64 -0.66 9.36
CA ASP A 118 -14.24 0.57 10.02
C ASP A 118 -13.62 1.56 9.01
N PRO A 119 -14.17 2.78 8.86
CA PRO A 119 -13.56 3.79 8.00
C PRO A 119 -12.14 4.16 8.43
N ILE A 120 -11.80 4.08 9.72
CA ILE A 120 -10.43 4.32 10.21
C ILE A 120 -9.47 3.27 9.62
N TRP A 121 -9.89 2.01 9.60
CA TRP A 121 -9.08 0.94 9.02
C TRP A 121 -8.87 1.15 7.52
N VAL A 122 -9.90 1.53 6.77
CA VAL A 122 -9.77 1.79 5.33
C VAL A 122 -8.85 2.98 5.05
N MET A 123 -8.96 4.07 5.83
CA MET A 123 -8.04 5.22 5.73
C MET A 123 -6.59 4.79 5.97
N ALA A 124 -6.35 3.92 6.95
CA ALA A 124 -5.01 3.40 7.22
C ALA A 124 -4.47 2.56 6.05
N GLN A 125 -5.31 1.75 5.38
CA GLN A 125 -4.90 1.03 4.17
C GLN A 125 -4.56 2.00 3.04
N MET A 126 -5.41 2.99 2.76
CA MET A 126 -5.15 4.01 1.74
C MET A 126 -3.85 4.78 1.99
N MET A 127 -3.58 5.14 3.25
CA MET A 127 -2.33 5.77 3.65
C MET A 127 -1.12 4.88 3.35
N LYS A 128 -1.20 3.59 3.71
CA LYS A 128 -0.12 2.63 3.51
C LYS A 128 0.18 2.38 2.03
N GLU A 129 -0.87 2.25 1.22
CA GLU A 129 -0.75 1.89 -0.20
C GLU A 129 -0.30 3.06 -1.07
N SER A 130 -0.80 4.27 -0.82
CA SER A 130 -0.57 5.41 -1.72
C SER A 130 -0.22 6.73 -1.04
N TYR A 131 -0.24 6.80 0.30
CA TYR A 131 -0.17 8.07 1.03
C TYR A 131 -1.18 9.10 0.52
N PHE A 132 -2.39 8.62 0.20
CA PHE A 132 -3.48 9.42 -0.36
C PHE A 132 -3.18 10.04 -1.74
N TYR A 133 -2.20 9.50 -2.47
CA TYR A 133 -1.92 9.93 -3.84
C TYR A 133 -2.79 9.19 -4.85
N GLU A 134 -3.75 9.91 -5.44
CA GLU A 134 -4.76 9.35 -6.34
C GLU A 134 -4.18 8.91 -7.70
N PHE A 135 -2.98 9.40 -8.04
CA PHE A 135 -2.27 9.05 -9.27
C PHE A 135 -1.09 8.10 -9.02
N ALA A 136 -1.04 7.45 -7.85
CA ALA A 136 0.00 6.48 -7.53
C ALA A 136 -0.04 5.30 -8.51
N VAL A 137 1.12 4.97 -9.10
CA VAL A 137 1.32 3.81 -9.97
C VAL A 137 2.53 3.03 -9.48
N SER A 138 2.34 1.78 -9.06
CA SER A 138 3.44 0.92 -8.62
C SER A 138 4.12 0.20 -9.78
N SER A 139 5.30 -0.37 -9.50
CA SER A 139 6.02 -1.24 -10.44
C SER A 139 5.24 -2.50 -10.85
N SER A 140 4.22 -2.88 -10.08
CA SER A 140 3.34 -4.01 -10.39
C SER A 140 2.08 -3.58 -11.15
N LEU A 141 2.01 -2.31 -11.60
CA LEU A 141 0.83 -1.70 -12.22
C LEU A 141 -0.39 -1.66 -11.30
N ALA A 142 -0.16 -1.59 -9.99
CA ALA A 142 -1.20 -1.27 -9.04
C ALA A 142 -1.44 0.24 -9.08
N VAL A 143 -2.70 0.68 -9.16
CA VAL A 143 -3.05 2.08 -9.45
C VAL A 143 -4.00 2.68 -8.44
N GLY A 144 -3.86 4.00 -8.26
CA GLY A 144 -4.76 4.83 -7.48
C GLY A 144 -4.59 4.69 -5.96
N ILE A 145 -5.54 5.26 -5.24
CA ILE A 145 -5.45 5.41 -3.78
C ILE A 145 -5.40 4.08 -3.02
N CYS A 146 -6.07 3.04 -3.54
CA CYS A 146 -6.10 1.70 -2.94
C CYS A 146 -5.12 0.71 -3.60
N GLN A 147 -4.33 1.15 -4.58
CA GLN A 147 -3.35 0.30 -5.30
C GLN A 147 -3.95 -1.04 -5.77
N PHE A 148 -5.03 -1.02 -6.55
CA PHE A 148 -5.53 -2.23 -7.20
C PHE A 148 -4.76 -2.51 -8.49
N ILE A 149 -4.34 -3.77 -8.69
CA ILE A 149 -3.91 -4.25 -10.01
C ILE A 149 -5.15 -4.57 -10.86
N GLN A 150 -5.02 -4.46 -12.18
CA GLN A 150 -6.15 -4.66 -13.10
C GLN A 150 -6.92 -5.98 -12.90
N PRO A 151 -6.28 -7.17 -12.79
CA PRO A 151 -7.03 -8.41 -12.60
C PRO A 151 -7.90 -8.42 -11.33
N THR A 152 -7.41 -7.82 -10.23
CA THR A 152 -8.16 -7.69 -8.99
C THR A 152 -9.33 -6.73 -9.17
N ALA A 153 -9.09 -5.57 -9.77
CA ALA A 153 -10.14 -4.58 -10.05
C ALA A 153 -11.25 -5.18 -10.94
N GLU A 154 -10.89 -5.96 -11.96
CA GLU A 154 -11.82 -6.67 -12.84
C GLU A 154 -12.65 -7.71 -12.10
N ALA A 155 -12.05 -8.49 -11.19
CA ALA A 155 -12.77 -9.45 -10.36
C ALA A 155 -13.85 -8.80 -9.48
N TYR A 156 -13.66 -7.53 -9.10
CA TYR A 156 -14.64 -6.71 -8.39
C TYR A 156 -15.51 -5.83 -9.32
N ASN A 157 -15.54 -6.12 -10.63
CA ASN A 157 -16.30 -5.40 -11.63
C ASN A 157 -15.99 -3.89 -11.73
N MET A 158 -14.78 -3.48 -11.34
CA MET A 158 -14.34 -2.10 -11.47
C MET A 158 -14.02 -1.75 -12.94
N LEU A 159 -14.23 -0.48 -13.29
CA LEU A 159 -13.79 0.04 -14.58
C LEU A 159 -12.26 0.16 -14.60
N CYS A 160 -11.62 -0.56 -15.53
CA CYS A 160 -10.18 -0.54 -15.70
C CYS A 160 -9.76 0.25 -16.94
N ALA A 161 -8.62 0.94 -16.86
CA ALA A 161 -8.03 1.64 -17.98
C ALA A 161 -7.75 0.67 -19.14
N GLY A 162 -7.93 1.12 -20.38
CA GLY A 162 -7.77 0.28 -21.58
C GLY A 162 -8.92 -0.69 -21.90
N ARG A 163 -9.92 -0.84 -21.02
CA ARG A 163 -11.09 -1.71 -21.26
C ARG A 163 -12.07 -1.17 -22.31
N ARG A 164 -12.19 0.15 -22.45
CA ARG A 164 -13.03 0.78 -23.48
C ARG A 164 -12.15 1.29 -24.62
N PRO A 165 -12.63 1.28 -25.88
CA PRO A 165 -11.91 1.86 -27.02
C PRO A 165 -11.47 3.31 -26.76
N ASP A 166 -12.32 4.08 -26.08
CA ASP A 166 -12.07 5.49 -25.77
C ASP A 166 -10.92 5.71 -24.77
N HIS A 167 -10.53 4.68 -24.01
CA HIS A 167 -9.39 4.76 -23.10
C HIS A 167 -8.04 4.83 -23.85
N GLY A 168 -8.04 4.46 -25.14
CA GLY A 168 -6.90 4.58 -26.04
C GLY A 168 -6.87 5.87 -26.86
N GLN A 169 -7.65 6.89 -26.47
CA GLN A 169 -7.70 8.18 -27.16
C GLN A 169 -6.99 9.29 -26.35
N PRO A 170 -6.54 10.40 -26.98
CA PRO A 170 -6.04 11.57 -26.25
C PRO A 170 -7.00 12.04 -25.14
N PRO A 171 -6.52 12.61 -24.01
CA PRO A 171 -5.21 13.25 -23.81
C PRO A 171 -4.13 12.39 -23.11
N TYR A 172 -4.27 11.06 -23.07
CA TYR A 172 -3.31 10.20 -22.36
C TYR A 172 -1.93 10.13 -23.07
N ARG A 173 -0.84 10.19 -22.30
CA ARG A 173 0.56 10.23 -22.83
C ARG A 173 0.99 8.98 -23.63
N GLN A 174 0.42 7.81 -23.35
CA GLN A 174 0.83 6.53 -23.96
C GLN A 174 -0.40 5.72 -24.41
N TYR A 175 -1.29 6.37 -25.14
CA TYR A 175 -2.56 5.79 -25.57
C TYR A 175 -2.40 4.52 -26.44
N HIS A 176 -1.29 4.38 -27.17
CA HIS A 176 -0.96 3.18 -27.96
C HIS A 176 -0.67 1.92 -27.11
N LEU A 177 -0.48 2.07 -25.79
CA LEU A 177 -0.33 0.96 -24.85
C LEU A 177 -1.65 0.59 -24.15
N ALA A 178 -2.73 1.33 -24.39
CA ALA A 178 -4.02 1.02 -23.81
C ALA A 178 -4.48 -0.39 -24.24
N GLY A 179 -4.99 -1.17 -23.29
CA GLY A 179 -5.46 -2.54 -23.54
C GLY A 179 -4.36 -3.60 -23.64
N LYS A 180 -3.07 -3.24 -23.57
CA LYS A 180 -1.94 -4.18 -23.67
C LYS A 180 -1.57 -4.89 -22.37
N VAL A 181 -2.49 -4.95 -21.40
CA VAL A 181 -2.19 -5.54 -20.08
C VAL A 181 -1.97 -7.04 -20.14
N ALA A 182 -2.70 -7.76 -20.99
CA ALA A 182 -2.47 -9.19 -21.22
C ALA A 182 -1.06 -9.46 -21.80
N GLU A 183 -0.67 -8.67 -22.81
CA GLU A 183 0.67 -8.72 -23.42
C GLU A 183 1.77 -8.45 -22.37
N TYR A 184 1.57 -7.45 -21.49
CA TYR A 184 2.49 -7.18 -20.39
C TYR A 184 2.67 -8.39 -19.46
N TYR A 185 1.58 -9.02 -19.03
CA TYR A 185 1.66 -10.18 -18.13
C TYR A 185 2.35 -11.37 -18.80
N GLN A 186 2.08 -11.61 -20.09
CA GLN A 186 2.77 -12.63 -20.87
C GLN A 186 4.28 -12.38 -20.91
N LEU A 187 4.71 -11.18 -21.33
CA LEU A 187 6.12 -10.81 -21.41
C LEU A 187 6.83 -10.89 -20.04
N ARG A 188 6.12 -10.54 -18.96
CA ARG A 188 6.63 -10.64 -17.59
C ARG A 188 6.89 -12.09 -17.19
N ASP A 189 6.01 -13.01 -17.55
CA ASP A 189 6.16 -14.43 -17.24
C ASP A 189 7.20 -15.11 -18.11
N GLU A 190 7.33 -14.71 -19.38
CA GLU A 190 8.45 -15.07 -20.24
C GLU A 190 9.79 -14.61 -19.64
N GLN A 191 9.89 -13.34 -19.21
CA GLN A 191 11.09 -12.82 -18.55
C GLN A 191 11.42 -13.58 -17.26
N ARG A 192 10.41 -13.90 -16.44
CA ARG A 192 10.61 -14.70 -15.22
C ARG A 192 11.12 -16.10 -15.54
N SER A 193 10.54 -16.74 -16.55
CA SER A 193 10.94 -18.06 -17.02
C SER A 193 12.37 -18.05 -17.55
N TYR A 194 12.70 -17.07 -18.39
CA TYR A 194 14.07 -16.84 -18.87
C TYR A 194 15.04 -16.64 -17.72
N ARG A 195 14.73 -15.76 -16.75
CA ARG A 195 15.57 -15.52 -15.57
C ARG A 195 15.73 -16.74 -14.68
N ARG A 196 14.75 -17.64 -14.63
CA ARG A 196 14.83 -18.89 -13.84
C ARG A 196 15.70 -19.92 -14.54
N ASN A 197 15.57 -20.05 -15.86
CA ASN A 197 16.30 -21.02 -16.67
C ASN A 197 17.75 -20.61 -16.92
N ASN A 198 18.02 -19.30 -16.97
CA ASN A 198 19.35 -18.71 -17.15
C ASN A 198 19.89 -18.15 -15.82
N ARG A 199 19.46 -18.67 -14.67
CA ARG A 199 20.14 -18.32 -13.42
C ARG A 199 21.57 -18.81 -13.55
N PRO A 200 22.58 -17.97 -13.26
CA PRO A 200 23.94 -18.48 -13.16
C PRO A 200 23.91 -19.65 -12.17
N ALA A 201 24.59 -20.74 -12.52
CA ALA A 201 24.76 -21.87 -11.61
C ALA A 201 25.19 -21.30 -10.25
N LYS A 202 24.64 -21.83 -9.15
CA LYS A 202 25.12 -21.47 -7.81
C LYS A 202 26.63 -21.72 -7.85
N ARG A 203 27.43 -20.64 -7.76
CA ARG A 203 28.87 -20.71 -8.01
C ARG A 203 29.57 -21.73 -7.11
N PHE A 204 28.97 -22.10 -5.97
CA PHE A 204 29.46 -23.14 -5.08
C PHE A 204 28.31 -23.89 -4.39
N SER A 205 28.44 -25.20 -4.24
CA SER A 205 27.72 -26.02 -3.27
C SER A 205 28.23 -25.72 -1.84
N LEU A 206 27.48 -26.13 -0.81
CA LEU A 206 27.94 -25.96 0.58
C LEU A 206 29.26 -26.71 0.83
N GLU A 207 29.39 -27.91 0.26
CA GLU A 207 30.59 -28.75 0.35
C GLU A 207 31.78 -28.10 -0.35
N GLU A 208 31.59 -27.56 -1.56
CA GLU A 208 32.62 -26.81 -2.29
C GLU A 208 33.04 -25.55 -1.52
N THR A 209 32.09 -24.85 -0.90
CA THR A 209 32.37 -23.66 -0.07
C THR A 209 33.21 -24.03 1.16
N LEU A 210 32.86 -25.11 1.85
CA LEU A 210 33.61 -25.60 3.00
C LEU A 210 35.00 -26.10 2.62
N GLN A 211 35.15 -26.69 1.43
CA GLN A 211 36.43 -27.15 0.91
C GLN A 211 37.35 -25.98 0.50
N ILE A 212 36.81 -24.90 -0.06
CA ILE A 212 37.55 -23.67 -0.36
C ILE A 212 38.00 -22.98 0.93
N ILE A 213 37.14 -22.91 1.95
CA ILE A 213 37.50 -22.36 3.27
C ILE A 213 38.61 -23.21 3.93
N ARG A 214 38.49 -24.54 3.87
CA ARG A 214 39.51 -25.46 4.42
C ARG A 214 40.85 -25.40 3.70
N SER A 215 40.86 -25.13 2.40
CA SER A 215 42.09 -25.08 1.59
C SER A 215 42.81 -23.72 1.65
N GLY A 216 42.25 -22.72 2.33
CA GLY A 216 42.87 -21.39 2.47
C GLY A 216 42.85 -20.54 1.19
N ASN A 217 42.19 -21.00 0.13
CA ASN A 217 42.17 -20.32 -1.19
C ASN A 217 41.02 -19.31 -1.34
N ALA A 218 40.41 -18.86 -0.24
CA ALA A 218 39.24 -17.98 -0.27
C ALA A 218 39.51 -16.63 -0.97
N ASP A 219 40.75 -16.13 -0.93
CA ASP A 219 41.15 -14.86 -1.54
C ASP A 219 41.23 -14.91 -3.08
N GLN A 220 41.35 -16.09 -3.68
CA GLN A 220 41.44 -16.26 -5.14
C GLN A 220 40.10 -15.99 -5.87
N TYR A 221 39.00 -15.89 -5.14
CA TYR A 221 37.65 -15.69 -5.67
C TYR A 221 37.07 -14.30 -5.34
N ARG A 222 37.90 -13.36 -4.86
CA ARG A 222 37.48 -11.99 -4.51
C ARG A 222 37.25 -11.06 -5.71
N GLU A 223 37.81 -11.35 -6.89
CA GLU A 223 37.79 -10.45 -8.05
C GLU A 223 37.06 -10.97 -9.31
N ALA A 224 36.17 -11.97 -9.19
CA ALA A 224 35.37 -12.51 -10.31
C ALA A 224 33.85 -12.51 -10.06
#